data_AF-A0A7V0ZLZ8-F1
#
_entry.id   AF-A0A7V0ZLZ8-F1
#
_cell.length_a   1.000
_cell.length_b   1.000
_cell.length_c   1.000
_cell.angle_alpha   90.00
_cell.angle_beta   90.00
_cell.angle_gamma   90.00
#
_symmetry.space_group_name_H-M   'P 1'
#
loop_
_entity.id
_entity.type
_entity.pdbx_description
1 polymer ?
#
loop_
_entity_poly.entity_id
_entity_poly.type
_entity_poly.pdbx_seq_one_letter_code
_entity_poly.pdbx_strand_id
1 'polypeptide(L)'
;MNIYTYVIMTDRGSAPNYDPPFTTLAICKPVIRRGAQLGDVVLAFTGSTLSPEPHSVCWAGVVAEKLTLEEYWNDRRFEGKKPNSSSTPDNIYQPKDYGLLQVSNNSHGPGAFTRDTSGQYVLIFNPSWYFGSGGPLMPAEFGLRMTSGRRAHRKSEFLPNQWMELRTWLDNGERSYVSMGAISDSKTRRARSCD
;
A
#
# COMPACT_ATOMS: atom_id res chain seq x y z
N MET A 1 11.26 -11.27 -7.95
CA MET A 1 10.53 -10.31 -7.08
C MET A 1 9.40 -11.03 -6.38
N ASN A 2 8.95 -10.54 -5.23
CA ASN A 2 7.85 -11.15 -4.50
C ASN A 2 6.52 -10.50 -4.85
N ILE A 3 5.48 -11.32 -4.98
CA ILE A 3 4.09 -10.89 -5.09
C ILE A 3 3.39 -11.26 -3.78
N TYR A 4 2.95 -10.24 -3.06
CA TYR A 4 2.13 -10.37 -1.87
C TYR A 4 0.66 -10.21 -2.24
N THR A 5 -0.15 -11.25 -2.03
CA THR A 5 -1.59 -11.18 -2.27
C THR A 5 -2.39 -11.28 -0.98
N TYR A 6 -3.52 -10.59 -0.92
CA TYR A 6 -4.46 -10.74 0.20
C TYR A 6 -5.90 -10.47 -0.23
N VAL A 7 -6.86 -10.74 0.67
CA VAL A 7 -8.28 -10.44 0.43
C VAL A 7 -8.73 -9.27 1.30
N ILE A 8 -9.44 -8.30 0.70
CA ILE A 8 -10.14 -7.22 1.40
C ILE A 8 -11.54 -7.76 1.76
N MET A 9 -11.83 -7.86 3.06
CA MET A 9 -13.12 -8.34 3.57
C MET A 9 -14.06 -7.20 3.95
N THR A 10 -13.50 -6.07 4.36
CA THR A 10 -14.22 -4.84 4.68
C THR A 10 -13.38 -3.69 4.14
N ASP A 11 -13.93 -2.96 3.17
CA ASP A 11 -13.28 -1.76 2.68
C ASP A 11 -13.78 -0.56 3.47
N ARG A 12 -12.90 0.05 4.26
CA ARG A 12 -13.16 1.32 4.95
C ARG A 12 -12.39 2.47 4.30
N GLY A 13 -11.72 2.23 3.17
CA GLY A 13 -10.90 3.22 2.45
C GLY A 13 -9.59 3.63 3.15
N SER A 14 -9.37 3.20 4.39
CA SER A 14 -8.22 3.66 5.19
C SER A 14 -6.89 2.99 4.85
N ALA A 15 -6.88 1.74 4.37
CA ALA A 15 -5.64 1.00 4.12
C ALA A 15 -5.85 -0.17 3.15
N PRO A 16 -5.35 -0.09 1.91
CA PRO A 16 -4.53 1.00 1.39
C PRO A 16 -5.29 2.33 1.35
N ASN A 17 -4.59 3.44 1.55
CA ASN A 17 -5.13 4.76 1.29
C ASN A 17 -4.66 5.17 -0.12
N TYR A 18 -5.61 5.41 -1.02
CA TYR A 18 -5.36 5.73 -2.43
C TYR A 18 -5.25 7.24 -2.71
N ASP A 19 -5.42 8.10 -1.68
CA ASP A 19 -5.37 9.55 -1.83
C ASP A 19 -3.98 10.00 -2.32
N PRO A 20 -3.88 11.12 -3.05
CA PRO A 20 -2.60 11.71 -3.42
C PRO A 20 -1.68 11.97 -2.20
N PRO A 21 -0.34 12.01 -2.40
CA PRO A 21 0.36 11.89 -3.68
C PRO A 21 0.59 10.45 -4.14
N PHE A 22 0.54 9.47 -3.23
CA PHE A 22 0.82 8.07 -3.54
C PHE A 22 -0.14 7.14 -2.79
N THR A 23 -0.38 5.96 -3.36
CA THR A 23 -1.04 4.88 -2.62
C THR A 23 -0.14 4.43 -1.48
N THR A 24 -0.70 4.26 -0.28
CA THR A 24 0.04 3.91 0.95
C THR A 24 -0.60 2.74 1.68
N LEU A 25 0.23 1.91 2.35
CA LEU A 25 -0.21 0.87 3.27
C LEU A 25 0.44 1.07 4.64
N ALA A 26 -0.21 1.88 5.49
CA ALA A 26 0.38 2.38 6.74
C ALA A 26 -0.10 1.69 8.02
N ILE A 27 -1.31 1.12 8.06
CA ILE A 27 -1.92 0.61 9.32
C ILE A 27 -2.41 -0.84 9.23
N CYS A 28 -2.74 -1.33 8.03
CA CYS A 28 -3.14 -2.72 7.82
C CYS A 28 -2.00 -3.62 7.34
N LYS A 29 -2.19 -4.94 7.45
CA LYS A 29 -1.26 -5.97 6.94
C LYS A 29 0.19 -5.83 7.45
N PRO A 30 0.39 -5.83 8.77
CA PRO A 30 1.71 -5.62 9.37
C PRO A 30 2.77 -6.63 8.90
N VAL A 31 2.38 -7.87 8.59
CA VAL A 31 3.32 -8.89 8.10
C VAL A 31 3.87 -8.54 6.71
N ILE A 32 3.01 -8.05 5.79
CA ILE A 32 3.45 -7.59 4.47
C ILE A 32 4.35 -6.35 4.63
N ARG A 33 3.91 -5.37 5.44
CA ARG A 33 4.67 -4.13 5.69
C ARG A 33 6.08 -4.38 6.23
N ARG A 34 6.24 -5.35 7.14
CA ARG A 34 7.57 -5.76 7.61
C ARG A 34 8.40 -6.43 6.51
N GLY A 35 7.80 -7.36 5.77
CA GLY A 35 8.54 -8.25 4.87
C GLY A 35 8.86 -7.70 3.49
N ALA A 36 7.96 -6.91 2.89
CA ALA A 36 8.08 -6.46 1.51
C ALA A 36 9.29 -5.54 1.31
N GLN A 37 9.94 -5.68 0.16
CA GLN A 37 11.13 -4.93 -0.26
C GLN A 37 10.80 -4.03 -1.45
N LEU A 38 11.71 -3.09 -1.77
CA LEU A 38 11.58 -2.26 -2.97
C LEU A 38 11.48 -3.16 -4.22
N GLY A 39 10.54 -2.85 -5.11
CA GLY A 39 10.24 -3.62 -6.31
C GLY A 39 9.34 -4.85 -6.10
N ASP A 40 9.00 -5.21 -4.85
CA ASP A 40 7.96 -6.20 -4.60
C ASP A 40 6.58 -5.63 -4.93
N VAL A 41 5.63 -6.52 -5.25
CA VAL A 41 4.26 -6.15 -5.61
C VAL A 41 3.33 -6.54 -4.46
N VAL A 42 2.41 -5.65 -4.12
CA VAL A 42 1.28 -5.97 -3.23
C VAL A 42 -0.01 -5.86 -4.03
N LEU A 43 -0.86 -6.87 -3.94
CA LEU A 43 -2.12 -6.96 -4.67
C LEU A 43 -3.24 -7.43 -3.74
N ALA A 44 -4.41 -6.83 -3.87
CA ALA A 44 -5.58 -7.29 -3.15
C ALA A 44 -6.70 -7.77 -4.06
N PHE A 45 -7.31 -8.87 -3.64
CA PHE A 45 -8.54 -9.37 -4.20
C PHE A 45 -9.74 -8.90 -3.38
N THR A 46 -10.86 -8.66 -4.06
CA THR A 46 -12.15 -8.42 -3.41
C THR A 46 -12.65 -9.71 -2.77
N GLY A 47 -13.02 -9.63 -1.49
CA GLY A 47 -13.65 -10.73 -0.77
C GLY A 47 -15.11 -10.92 -1.16
N SER A 48 -15.64 -12.12 -0.89
CA SER A 48 -17.03 -12.48 -1.17
C SER A 48 -18.07 -11.62 -0.43
N THR A 49 -17.67 -10.93 0.63
CA THR A 49 -18.51 -9.98 1.37
C THR A 49 -18.71 -8.66 0.65
N LEU A 50 -17.88 -8.35 -0.35
CA LEU A 50 -17.87 -7.06 -1.05
C LEU A 50 -18.29 -7.18 -2.53
N SER A 51 -18.32 -8.39 -3.09
CA SER A 51 -18.71 -8.63 -4.48
C SER A 51 -19.27 -10.04 -4.68
N PRO A 52 -20.30 -10.22 -5.52
CA PRO A 52 -20.76 -11.54 -5.97
C PRO A 52 -19.73 -12.26 -6.85
N GLU A 53 -18.74 -11.53 -7.38
CA GLU A 53 -17.55 -12.06 -8.04
C GLU A 53 -16.35 -11.99 -7.07
N PRO A 54 -16.22 -12.93 -6.12
CA PRO A 54 -15.04 -12.99 -5.28
C PRO A 54 -13.80 -13.22 -6.15
N HIS A 55 -12.69 -12.64 -5.74
CA HIS A 55 -11.40 -12.72 -6.45
C HIS A 55 -11.20 -11.82 -7.67
N SER A 56 -12.04 -10.79 -7.86
CA SER A 56 -11.66 -9.62 -8.66
C SER A 56 -10.47 -8.90 -8.04
N VAL A 57 -9.59 -8.32 -8.86
CA VAL A 57 -8.46 -7.53 -8.37
C VAL A 57 -8.96 -6.15 -8.00
N CYS A 58 -8.86 -5.79 -6.73
CA CYS A 58 -9.29 -4.50 -6.22
C CYS A 58 -8.22 -3.42 -6.44
N TRP A 59 -6.96 -3.76 -6.16
CA TRP A 59 -5.83 -2.88 -6.39
C TRP A 59 -4.53 -3.67 -6.45
N ALA A 60 -3.50 -3.04 -7.01
CA ALA A 60 -2.12 -3.51 -6.93
C ALA A 60 -1.16 -2.31 -6.85
N GLY A 61 0.05 -2.54 -6.35
CA GLY A 61 1.10 -1.53 -6.37
C GLY A 61 2.49 -2.14 -6.26
N VAL A 62 3.45 -1.47 -6.88
CA VAL A 62 4.88 -1.78 -6.74
C VAL A 62 5.45 -0.96 -5.59
N VAL A 63 6.10 -1.61 -4.62
CA VAL A 63 6.73 -0.94 -3.48
C VAL A 63 7.88 -0.08 -3.99
N ALA A 64 7.71 1.24 -3.93
CA ALA A 64 8.68 2.22 -4.39
C ALA A 64 9.49 2.81 -3.24
N GLU A 65 8.88 2.98 -2.07
CA GLU A 65 9.55 3.46 -0.86
C GLU A 65 9.04 2.72 0.38
N LYS A 66 9.87 2.70 1.41
CA LYS A 66 9.57 2.11 2.71
C LYS A 66 10.03 3.07 3.80
N LEU A 67 9.08 3.62 4.54
CA LEU A 67 9.31 4.60 5.61
C LEU A 67 8.96 3.98 6.96
N THR A 68 9.63 4.35 8.03
CA THR A 68 9.12 4.12 9.38
C THR A 68 7.84 4.92 9.62
N LEU A 69 7.07 4.56 10.65
CA LEU A 69 5.89 5.36 11.05
C LEU A 69 6.24 6.81 11.40
N GLU A 70 7.43 7.02 11.99
CA GLU A 70 7.93 8.35 12.34
C GLU A 70 8.31 9.17 11.09
N GLU A 71 9.06 8.58 10.16
CA GLU A 71 9.39 9.24 8.89
C GLU A 71 8.12 9.58 8.11
N TYR A 72 7.15 8.66 8.06
CA TYR A 72 5.87 8.89 7.41
C TYR A 72 5.06 10.02 8.06
N TRP A 73 5.08 10.12 9.40
CA TRP A 73 4.41 11.22 10.10
C TRP A 73 5.05 12.58 9.80
N ASN A 74 6.37 12.64 9.72
CA ASN A 74 7.11 13.89 9.54
C ASN A 74 7.30 14.31 8.07
N ASP A 75 7.02 13.43 7.12
CA ASP A 75 7.14 13.70 5.70
C ASP A 75 5.97 14.58 5.20
N ARG A 76 6.32 15.78 4.73
CA ARG A 76 5.38 16.79 4.25
C ARG A 76 4.52 16.31 3.07
N ARG A 77 4.99 15.31 2.30
CA ARG A 77 4.22 14.71 1.20
C ARG A 77 2.91 14.09 1.69
N PHE A 78 2.84 13.68 2.95
CA PHE A 78 1.73 12.91 3.51
C PHE A 78 0.93 13.65 4.59
N GLU A 79 1.05 14.98 4.68
CA GLU A 79 0.23 15.81 5.57
C GLU A 79 -1.28 15.60 5.31
N GLY A 80 -1.66 15.52 4.02
CA GLY A 80 -3.04 15.27 3.60
C GLY A 80 -3.62 13.94 4.08
N LYS A 81 -2.80 12.99 4.55
CA LYS A 81 -3.24 11.67 5.02
C LYS A 81 -3.35 11.56 6.55
N LYS A 82 -3.14 12.67 7.27
CA LYS A 82 -3.30 12.75 8.73
C LYS A 82 -4.75 12.98 9.15
N PRO A 83 -5.10 12.69 10.42
CA PRO A 83 -6.37 13.11 10.99
C PRO A 83 -6.64 14.60 10.77
N ASN A 84 -7.91 14.96 10.58
CA ASN A 84 -8.40 16.30 10.22
C ASN A 84 -8.07 16.79 8.80
N SER A 85 -7.15 16.12 8.07
CA SER A 85 -6.80 16.47 6.69
C SER A 85 -7.38 15.48 5.66
N SER A 86 -7.67 14.24 6.09
CA SER A 86 -8.36 13.22 5.30
C SER A 86 -9.61 12.71 6.02
N SER A 87 -10.62 12.34 5.24
CA SER A 87 -11.80 11.61 5.71
C SER A 87 -11.51 10.13 6.00
N THR A 88 -10.39 9.60 5.50
CA THR A 88 -9.92 8.22 5.69
C THR A 88 -8.41 8.18 5.98
N PRO A 89 -7.96 8.84 7.07
CA PRO A 89 -6.53 9.01 7.35
C PRO A 89 -5.84 7.68 7.66
N ASP A 90 -4.64 7.48 7.15
CA ASP A 90 -3.78 6.33 7.47
C ASP A 90 -2.49 6.75 8.19
N ASN A 91 -2.17 8.04 8.22
CA ASN A 91 -1.06 8.63 8.96
C ASN A 91 -1.51 9.02 10.37
N ILE A 92 -1.80 8.03 11.21
CA ILE A 92 -2.48 8.22 12.51
C ILE A 92 -1.57 8.01 13.74
N TYR A 93 -0.27 7.75 13.53
CA TYR A 93 0.68 7.49 14.61
C TYR A 93 1.73 8.60 14.69
N GLN A 94 1.56 9.49 15.68
CA GLN A 94 2.47 10.60 15.91
C GLN A 94 3.66 10.18 16.79
N PRO A 95 4.91 10.46 16.41
CA PRO A 95 6.07 10.30 17.30
C PRO A 95 6.02 11.31 18.45
N LYS A 96 6.32 10.81 19.66
CA LYS A 96 6.47 11.54 20.92
C LYS A 96 7.72 11.03 21.64
N ASP A 97 8.15 11.74 22.67
CA ASP A 97 9.33 11.37 23.48
C ASP A 97 9.20 9.97 24.12
N TYR A 98 7.96 9.51 24.34
CA TYR A 98 7.64 8.20 24.91
C TYR A 98 7.23 7.14 23.86
N GLY A 99 7.46 7.41 22.57
CA GLY A 99 7.12 6.51 21.46
C GLY A 99 5.94 7.01 20.62
N LEU A 100 5.19 6.10 20.02
CA LEU A 100 4.09 6.46 19.12
C LEU A 100 2.80 6.71 19.89
N LEU A 101 2.13 7.82 19.57
CA LEU A 101 0.79 8.15 20.02
C LEU A 101 -0.20 7.96 18.87
N GLN A 102 -1.24 7.15 19.07
CA GLN A 102 -2.35 7.10 18.12
C GLN A 102 -3.21 8.36 18.27
N VAL A 103 -3.27 9.17 17.22
CA VAL A 103 -4.09 10.38 17.19
C VAL A 103 -5.55 10.00 16.94
N SER A 104 -6.49 10.72 17.54
CA SER A 104 -7.93 10.50 17.33
C SER A 104 -8.28 10.53 15.84
N ASN A 105 -8.97 9.50 15.36
CA ASN A 105 -9.26 9.27 13.95
C ASN A 105 -10.49 8.36 13.79
N ASN A 106 -11.00 8.21 12.57
CA ASN A 106 -12.12 7.34 12.22
C ASN A 106 -11.71 6.02 11.53
N SER A 107 -10.42 5.81 11.29
CA SER A 107 -9.88 4.62 10.62
C SER A 107 -9.75 3.43 11.56
N HIS A 108 -9.03 3.59 12.67
CA HIS A 108 -8.79 2.57 13.69
C HIS A 108 -8.88 3.14 15.11
N GLY A 109 -9.48 2.35 16.02
CA GLY A 109 -9.53 2.67 17.45
C GLY A 109 -8.30 2.18 18.24
N PRO A 110 -8.24 2.46 19.55
CA PRO A 110 -7.08 2.15 20.42
C PRO A 110 -6.64 0.68 20.41
N GLY A 111 -7.58 -0.26 20.30
CA GLY A 111 -7.28 -1.70 20.27
C GLY A 111 -6.45 -2.15 19.06
N ALA A 112 -6.27 -1.31 18.04
CA ALA A 112 -5.46 -1.60 16.87
C ALA A 112 -3.96 -1.30 17.07
N PHE A 113 -3.59 -0.51 18.10
CA PHE A 113 -2.24 0.03 18.29
C PHE A 113 -1.13 -1.01 18.11
N THR A 114 -1.18 -2.10 18.87
CA THR A 114 -0.14 -3.15 18.84
C THR A 114 -0.05 -3.81 17.47
N ARG A 115 -1.18 -4.08 16.83
CA ARG A 115 -1.22 -4.73 15.51
C ARG A 115 -0.62 -3.80 14.45
N ASP A 116 -1.03 -2.55 14.44
CA ASP A 116 -0.65 -1.59 13.41
C ASP A 116 0.83 -1.18 13.53
N THR A 117 1.30 -0.93 14.76
CA THR A 117 2.71 -0.57 15.02
C THR A 117 3.66 -1.75 14.86
N SER A 118 3.20 -3.00 15.04
CA SER A 118 4.00 -4.18 14.70
C SER A 118 4.43 -4.21 13.23
N GLY A 119 3.73 -3.50 12.34
CA GLY A 119 4.09 -3.40 10.92
C GLY A 119 5.43 -2.69 10.66
N GLN A 120 5.91 -1.88 11.60
CA GLN A 120 7.15 -1.07 11.59
C GLN A 120 7.25 -0.01 10.49
N TYR A 121 6.91 -0.38 9.27
CA TYR A 121 7.09 0.43 8.08
C TYR A 121 5.77 0.78 7.42
N VAL A 122 5.71 1.88 6.70
CA VAL A 122 4.68 2.25 5.74
C VAL A 122 5.23 1.94 4.35
N LEU A 123 4.44 1.27 3.52
CA LEU A 123 4.81 1.02 2.13
C LEU A 123 4.19 2.11 1.25
N ILE A 124 5.02 2.74 0.41
CA ILE A 124 4.59 3.73 -0.60
C ILE A 124 4.68 3.05 -1.96
N PHE A 125 3.61 3.15 -2.75
CA PHE A 125 3.50 2.45 -4.03
C PHE A 125 3.60 3.40 -5.23
N ASN A 126 4.46 3.05 -6.19
CA ASN A 126 4.56 3.71 -7.48
C ASN A 126 5.21 2.76 -8.52
N PRO A 127 4.53 2.40 -9.63
CA PRO A 127 3.13 2.69 -9.93
C PRO A 127 2.15 1.95 -9.01
N SER A 128 0.89 2.38 -9.02
CA SER A 128 -0.23 1.68 -8.39
C SER A 128 -1.46 1.71 -9.28
N TRP A 129 -2.29 0.67 -9.20
CA TRP A 129 -3.54 0.50 -9.93
C TRP A 129 -4.68 0.29 -8.92
N TYR A 130 -5.78 1.02 -9.09
CA TYR A 130 -6.99 0.86 -8.28
C TYR A 130 -8.20 0.64 -9.19
N PHE A 131 -8.86 -0.50 -9.04
CA PHE A 131 -9.99 -0.91 -9.88
C PHE A 131 -11.33 -0.91 -9.10
N GLY A 132 -11.29 -0.73 -7.78
CA GLY A 132 -12.46 -0.84 -6.91
C GLY A 132 -12.91 -2.28 -6.66
N SER A 133 -14.02 -2.47 -5.94
CA SER A 133 -14.51 -3.81 -5.56
C SER A 133 -14.94 -4.66 -6.78
N GLY A 134 -15.38 -4.04 -7.86
CA GLY A 134 -15.76 -4.68 -9.12
C GLY A 134 -14.64 -4.73 -10.17
N GLY A 135 -13.37 -4.77 -9.76
CA GLY A 135 -12.24 -4.82 -10.70
C GLY A 135 -12.17 -6.08 -11.56
N PRO A 136 -11.19 -6.19 -12.46
CA PRO A 136 -11.10 -7.31 -13.39
C PRO A 136 -10.75 -8.62 -12.69
N LEU A 137 -11.26 -9.73 -13.23
CA LEU A 137 -10.87 -11.07 -12.80
C LEU A 137 -9.46 -11.38 -13.26
N MET A 138 -8.60 -11.72 -12.31
CA MET A 138 -7.23 -12.13 -12.63
C MET A 138 -7.22 -13.48 -13.39
N PRO A 139 -6.51 -13.57 -14.52
CA PRO A 139 -6.27 -14.83 -15.22
C PRO A 139 -5.64 -15.90 -14.32
N ALA A 140 -6.09 -17.15 -14.46
CA ALA A 140 -5.73 -18.23 -13.54
C ALA A 140 -4.25 -18.66 -13.66
N GLU A 141 -3.64 -18.44 -14.82
CA GLU A 141 -2.24 -18.72 -15.15
C GLU A 141 -1.24 -17.99 -14.26
N PHE A 142 -1.60 -16.82 -13.71
CA PHE A 142 -0.74 -16.14 -12.73
C PHE A 142 -0.62 -16.93 -11.42
N GLY A 143 -1.56 -17.84 -11.13
CA GLY A 143 -1.52 -18.69 -9.95
C GLY A 143 -1.52 -17.90 -8.64
N LEU A 144 -2.06 -16.69 -8.62
CA LEU A 144 -2.04 -15.74 -7.49
C LEU A 144 -3.30 -15.75 -6.62
N ARG A 145 -4.38 -16.37 -7.10
CA ARG A 145 -5.68 -16.42 -6.41
C ARG A 145 -5.55 -17.01 -5.00
N MET A 146 -6.28 -16.41 -4.06
CA MET A 146 -6.32 -16.87 -2.67
C MET A 146 -7.27 -18.06 -2.56
N THR A 147 -6.76 -19.25 -2.24
CA THR A 147 -7.59 -20.42 -1.94
C THR A 147 -8.07 -20.38 -0.49
N SER A 148 -9.31 -20.80 -0.26
CA SER A 148 -10.02 -20.77 1.02
C SER A 148 -9.19 -21.39 2.14
N GLY A 149 -8.98 -20.67 3.24
CA GLY A 149 -8.47 -21.27 4.50
C GLY A 149 -7.30 -20.55 5.18
N ARG A 150 -6.60 -19.60 4.52
CA ARG A 150 -5.48 -18.89 5.16
C ARG A 150 -5.75 -17.38 5.28
N ARG A 151 -6.25 -17.00 6.46
CA ARG A 151 -6.39 -15.61 6.90
C ARG A 151 -5.00 -15.00 7.13
N ALA A 152 -4.40 -14.35 6.13
CA ALA A 152 -3.52 -13.20 6.36
C ALA A 152 -3.13 -12.54 5.04
N HIS A 153 -2.48 -13.31 4.16
CA HIS A 153 -1.90 -12.96 2.86
C HIS A 153 -1.20 -14.21 2.30
N ARG A 154 -0.76 -14.17 1.04
CA ARG A 154 0.15 -15.14 0.41
C ARG A 154 1.35 -14.40 -0.17
N LYS A 155 2.50 -15.08 -0.19
CA LYS A 155 3.72 -14.62 -0.85
C LYS A 155 4.05 -15.61 -1.96
N SER A 156 4.32 -15.11 -3.16
CA SER A 156 4.75 -15.87 -4.34
C SER A 156 5.98 -15.21 -4.95
N GLU A 157 6.84 -16.00 -5.59
CA GLU A 157 8.01 -15.48 -6.30
C GLU A 157 7.76 -15.51 -7.81
N PHE A 158 8.00 -14.38 -8.46
CA PHE A 158 7.86 -14.22 -9.90
C PHE A 158 9.23 -14.00 -10.54
N LEU A 159 9.46 -14.71 -11.65
CA LEU A 159 10.53 -14.45 -12.61
C LEU A 159 10.24 -13.16 -13.40
N PRO A 160 11.26 -12.54 -14.03
CA PRO A 160 11.09 -11.29 -14.77
C PRO A 160 10.01 -11.34 -15.86
N ASN A 161 9.91 -12.44 -16.61
CA ASN A 161 8.88 -12.60 -17.65
C ASN A 161 7.47 -12.68 -17.06
N GLN A 162 7.28 -13.43 -15.98
CA GLN A 162 6.00 -13.52 -15.28
C GLN A 162 5.55 -12.16 -14.73
N TRP A 163 6.50 -11.36 -14.24
CA TRP A 163 6.24 -9.98 -13.83
C TRP A 163 5.82 -9.12 -15.02
N MET A 164 6.52 -9.19 -16.15
CA MET A 164 6.19 -8.39 -17.33
C MET A 164 4.78 -8.71 -17.86
N GLU A 165 4.40 -9.99 -17.85
CA GLU A 165 3.04 -10.43 -18.20
C GLU A 165 2.00 -9.87 -17.22
N LEU A 166 2.24 -9.97 -15.91
CA LEU A 166 1.36 -9.43 -14.88
C LEU A 166 1.22 -7.92 -14.97
N ARG A 167 2.35 -7.21 -15.17
CA ARG A 167 2.36 -5.75 -15.31
C ARG A 167 1.59 -5.30 -16.54
N THR A 168 1.81 -5.94 -17.69
CA THR A 168 1.06 -5.65 -18.92
C THR A 168 -0.44 -5.84 -18.70
N TRP A 169 -0.83 -6.90 -17.99
CA TRP A 169 -2.22 -7.12 -17.62
C TRP A 169 -2.78 -6.01 -16.70
N LEU A 170 -2.01 -5.59 -15.69
CA LEU A 170 -2.41 -4.50 -14.78
C LEU A 170 -2.56 -3.16 -15.52
N ASP A 171 -1.65 -2.85 -16.43
CA ASP A 171 -1.65 -1.62 -17.23
C ASP A 171 -2.84 -1.58 -18.21
N ASN A 172 -3.32 -2.74 -18.67
CA ASN A 172 -4.47 -2.86 -19.57
C ASN A 172 -5.81 -2.99 -18.84
N GLY A 173 -5.83 -3.10 -17.51
CA GLY A 173 -7.06 -3.14 -16.73
C GLY A 173 -7.80 -1.80 -16.83
N GLU A 174 -8.96 -1.78 -17.50
CA GLU A 174 -9.79 -0.59 -17.61
C GLU A 174 -10.14 -0.05 -16.20
N ARG A 175 -9.97 1.27 -16.01
CA ARG A 175 -10.12 2.08 -14.77
C ARG A 175 -8.87 2.32 -13.91
N SER A 176 -7.66 2.28 -14.48
CA SER A 176 -6.44 2.63 -13.74
C SER A 176 -6.29 4.16 -13.55
N TYR A 177 -6.41 4.65 -12.30
CA TYR A 177 -5.81 5.93 -11.91
C TYR A 177 -4.30 5.74 -11.79
N VAL A 178 -3.53 6.25 -12.76
CA VAL A 178 -2.06 6.29 -12.66
C VAL A 178 -1.67 7.54 -11.88
N SER A 179 -1.29 7.40 -10.60
CA SER A 179 -0.63 8.50 -9.89
C SER A 179 0.82 8.63 -10.38
N MET A 180 1.06 9.50 -11.36
CA MET A 180 2.42 9.89 -11.73
C MET A 180 2.92 10.99 -10.77
N GLY A 181 3.43 10.58 -9.61
CA GLY A 181 4.13 11.50 -8.71
C GLY A 181 5.55 11.76 -9.21
N ALA A 182 5.84 13.00 -9.62
CA ALA A 182 7.17 13.43 -10.04
C ALA A 182 8.17 13.33 -8.88
N ILE A 183 9.20 12.49 -9.05
CA ILE A 183 10.36 12.47 -8.16
C ILE A 183 11.25 13.65 -8.55
N SER A 184 11.22 14.74 -7.79
CA SER A 184 12.22 15.79 -7.94
C SER A 184 13.47 15.40 -7.13
N ASP A 185 14.49 14.91 -7.83
CA ASP A 185 15.84 14.77 -7.28
C ASP A 185 16.37 16.16 -6.87
N SER A 186 16.49 16.39 -5.57
CA SER A 186 17.20 17.56 -5.04
C SER A 186 18.30 17.11 -4.10
N LYS A 187 19.42 16.70 -4.68
CA LYS A 187 20.72 16.67 -3.98
C LYS A 187 21.88 16.69 -4.97
N THR A 188 21.99 17.78 -5.74
CA THR A 188 23.26 18.16 -6.36
C THR A 188 23.92 19.27 -5.54
N ARG A 189 24.98 18.84 -4.86
CA ARG A 189 26.07 19.59 -4.25
C ARG A 189 26.28 20.99 -4.84
N ARG A 190 26.29 22.01 -3.98
CA ARG A 190 27.18 23.16 -4.15
C ARG A 190 28.25 23.10 -3.07
N ALA A 191 29.39 22.51 -3.43
CA ALA A 191 30.66 23.00 -2.91
C ALA A 191 30.94 24.32 -3.65
N ARG A 192 31.07 25.41 -2.91
CA ARG A 192 31.80 26.60 -3.36
C ARG A 192 32.79 26.94 -2.28
N SER A 193 34.02 26.50 -2.52
CA SER A 193 35.25 27.16 -2.09
C SER A 193 35.89 27.63 -3.39
N CYS A 194 36.14 28.93 -3.50
CA CYS A 194 37.34 29.58 -4.03
C CYS A 194 37.11 31.09 -4.06
N ASP A 195 38.08 31.78 -3.43
CA ASP A 195 38.41 33.21 -3.37
C ASP A 195 37.46 34.19 -2.64
#